data_AF-A0A5K0WXF3-F1
#
_entry.id   AF-A0A5K0WXF3-F1
#
_cell.length_a   1.000
_cell.length_b   1.000
_cell.length_c   1.000
_cell.angle_alpha   90.00
_cell.angle_beta   90.00
_cell.angle_gamma   90.00
#
_symmetry.space_group_name_H-M   'P 1'
#
loop_
_entity.id
_entity.type
_entity.pdbx_description
1 polymer ?
#
loop_
_entity_poly.entity_id
_entity_poly.type
_entity_poly.pdbx_seq_one_letter_code
_entity_poly.pdbx_strand_id
1 'polypeptide(L)'
;ASNAAGEGRKSVNPFSPKASFLRYWRNTELPAFLLAKCSPLNATQAATYARYIDAHTLQEHLPFFCASANFYCTFLKKKKASAPAPVPDSFT
;
A
#
# COMPACT_ATOMS: atom_id res chain seq x y z
N ALA A 1 -9.35 25.71 39.44
CA ALA A 1 -9.44 25.20 38.06
C ALA A 1 -8.86 23.78 38.05
N SER A 2 -9.66 22.70 38.04
CA SER A 2 -10.14 21.96 36.83
C SER A 2 -9.02 21.64 35.83
N ASN A 3 -8.79 20.42 35.32
CA ASN A 3 -9.42 19.10 35.38
C ASN A 3 -8.44 18.07 34.74
N ALA A 4 -8.65 16.77 35.03
CA ALA A 4 -8.27 15.59 34.23
C ALA A 4 -6.76 15.27 34.06
N ALA A 5 -6.27 14.05 34.23
CA ALA A 5 -6.85 12.77 34.61
C ALA A 5 -5.74 11.93 35.24
N GLY A 6 -6.05 11.27 36.35
CA GLY A 6 -5.30 10.10 36.75
C GLY A 6 -5.55 9.01 35.72
N GLU A 7 -4.57 8.75 34.88
CA GLU A 7 -4.41 7.43 34.30
C GLU A 7 -3.01 6.98 34.70
N GLY A 8 -2.95 6.16 35.75
CA GLY A 8 -1.71 5.52 36.15
C GLY A 8 -1.08 4.95 34.89
N ARG A 9 0.21 5.24 34.67
CA ARG A 9 1.00 4.61 33.62
C ARG A 9 0.91 3.11 33.86
N LYS A 10 -0.12 2.45 33.33
CA LYS A 10 -0.19 1.01 33.20
C LYS A 10 1.07 0.73 32.41
N SER A 11 2.07 0.16 33.06
CA SER A 11 3.31 -0.26 32.43
C SER A 11 2.90 -1.24 31.34
N VAL A 12 2.65 -0.72 30.13
CA VAL A 12 2.25 -1.53 29.00
C VAL A 12 3.39 -2.51 28.84
N ASN A 13 3.07 -3.81 28.99
CA ASN A 13 4.07 -4.85 28.90
C ASN A 13 4.89 -4.63 27.61
N PRO A 14 6.22 -4.44 27.70
CA PRO A 14 7.06 -4.10 26.55
C PRO A 14 7.07 -5.20 25.48
N PHE A 15 6.67 -6.42 25.83
CA PHE A 15 6.53 -7.57 24.93
C PHE A 15 5.11 -7.78 24.42
N SER A 16 4.17 -6.90 24.75
CA SER A 16 2.83 -6.97 24.18
C SER A 16 2.84 -6.61 22.68
N PRO A 17 1.94 -7.20 21.86
CA PRO A 17 1.78 -6.79 20.47
C PRO A 17 1.56 -5.28 20.31
N LYS A 18 0.81 -4.68 21.24
CA LYS A 18 0.57 -3.22 21.28
C LYS A 18 1.85 -2.42 21.52
N ALA A 19 2.72 -2.83 22.44
CA ALA A 19 4.00 -2.18 22.67
C ALA A 19 4.93 -2.29 21.47
N SER A 20 4.99 -3.48 20.84
CA SER A 20 5.76 -3.70 19.62
C SER A 20 5.29 -2.81 18.48
N PHE A 21 3.98 -2.70 18.25
CA PHE A 21 3.40 -1.81 17.25
C PHE A 21 3.73 -0.34 17.53
N LEU A 22 3.53 0.13 18.77
CA LEU A 22 3.83 1.50 19.15
C LEU A 22 5.33 1.82 19.02
N ARG A 23 6.22 0.86 19.34
CA ARG A 23 7.67 1.04 19.14
C ARG A 23 8.03 1.20 17.67
N TYR A 24 7.37 0.47 16.78
CA TYR A 24 7.66 0.49 15.34
C TYR A 24 6.95 1.60 14.56
N TRP A 25 5.79 2.07 15.02
CA TRP A 25 4.95 2.97 14.21
C TRP A 25 4.88 4.40 14.73
N ARG A 26 5.25 4.64 16.00
CA ARG A 26 4.98 5.94 16.65
C ARG A 26 5.96 7.04 16.24
N ASN A 27 7.21 6.75 15.85
CA ASN A 27 8.26 7.76 15.67
C ASN A 27 9.46 7.33 14.78
N THR A 28 9.30 6.39 13.85
CA THR A 28 10.43 5.92 13.01
C THR A 28 10.12 6.03 11.54
N GLU A 29 11.10 6.52 10.77
CA GLU A 29 11.18 6.34 9.31
C GLU A 29 10.83 4.89 8.99
N LEU A 30 9.86 4.70 8.10
CA LEU A 30 9.28 3.40 7.80
C LEU A 30 10.42 2.44 7.35
N PRO A 31 10.70 1.36 8.08
CA PRO A 31 11.79 0.47 7.74
C PRO A 31 11.66 -0.05 6.31
N ALA A 32 12.73 0.06 5.52
CA ALA A 32 12.74 -0.35 4.11
C ALA A 32 12.31 -1.82 3.92
N PHE A 33 12.57 -2.69 4.91
CA PHE A 33 12.13 -4.09 4.87
C PHE A 33 10.60 -4.24 4.96
N LEU A 34 9.89 -3.35 5.66
CA LEU A 34 8.43 -3.35 5.68
C LEU A 34 7.91 -2.90 4.32
N LEU A 35 8.47 -1.82 3.76
CA LEU A 35 8.15 -1.36 2.40
C LEU A 35 8.37 -2.45 1.34
N ALA A 36 9.49 -3.17 1.42
CA ALA A 36 9.82 -4.28 0.53
C ALA A 36 8.89 -5.50 0.69
N LYS A 37 8.16 -5.60 1.81
CA LYS A 37 7.23 -6.70 2.11
C LYS A 37 5.77 -6.30 1.96
N CYS A 38 5.45 -5.00 1.96
CA CYS A 38 4.09 -4.50 1.84
C CYS A 38 3.48 -4.83 0.48
N SER A 39 4.27 -4.99 -0.58
CA SER A 39 3.77 -5.31 -1.90
C SER A 39 4.60 -6.41 -2.57
N PRO A 40 3.99 -7.45 -3.14
CA PRO A 40 4.66 -8.45 -3.98
C PRO A 40 4.98 -7.91 -5.38
N LEU A 41 5.27 -6.60 -5.50
CA LEU A 41 5.58 -5.96 -6.76
C LEU A 41 6.98 -6.37 -7.24
N ASN A 42 7.07 -6.83 -8.48
CA ASN A 42 8.35 -7.03 -9.13
C ASN A 42 9.06 -5.68 -9.34
N ALA A 43 10.40 -5.65 -9.34
CA ALA A 43 11.21 -4.44 -9.50
C ALA A 43 10.82 -3.63 -10.75
N THR A 44 10.53 -4.31 -11.87
CA THR A 44 10.10 -3.68 -13.12
C THR A 44 8.74 -2.99 -13.00
N GLN A 45 7.81 -3.63 -12.28
CA GLN A 45 6.49 -3.07 -12.03
C GLN A 45 6.60 -1.86 -11.11
N ALA A 46 7.38 -1.96 -10.03
CA ALA A 46 7.67 -0.84 -9.13
C ALA A 46 8.25 0.38 -9.86
N ALA A 47 9.23 0.18 -10.73
CA ALA A 47 9.80 1.27 -11.53
C ALA A 47 8.75 1.90 -12.48
N THR A 48 7.90 1.08 -13.10
CA THR A 48 6.82 1.55 -13.98
C THR A 48 5.81 2.40 -13.21
N TYR A 49 5.36 1.93 -12.04
CA TYR A 49 4.38 2.67 -11.23
C TYR A 49 4.97 3.92 -10.60
N ALA A 50 6.27 3.94 -10.27
CA ALA A 50 6.97 5.15 -9.84
C ALA A 50 6.88 6.25 -10.92
N ARG A 51 7.09 5.90 -12.19
CA ARG A 51 6.91 6.86 -13.31
C ARG A 51 5.48 7.39 -13.41
N TYR A 52 4.47 6.56 -13.16
CA TYR A 52 3.07 7.01 -13.16
C TYR A 52 2.73 7.92 -11.97
N ILE A 53 3.43 7.78 -10.84
CA ILE A 53 3.31 8.69 -9.70
C ILE A 53 3.90 10.06 -10.06
N ASP A 54 5.11 10.07 -10.62
CA ASP A 54 5.81 11.29 -11.05
C ASP A 54 5.04 12.04 -12.13
N ALA A 55 4.40 11.32 -13.06
CA ALA A 55 3.55 11.87 -14.09
C ALA A 55 2.10 12.19 -13.63
N HIS A 56 1.76 11.89 -12.38
CA HIS A 56 0.41 12.04 -11.81
C HIS A 56 -0.71 11.26 -12.55
N THR A 57 -0.35 10.19 -13.28
CA THR A 57 -1.28 9.34 -14.06
C THR A 57 -1.59 8.01 -13.38
N LEU A 58 -1.11 7.77 -12.14
CA LEU A 58 -1.32 6.51 -11.41
C LEU A 58 -2.82 6.13 -11.28
N GLN A 59 -3.72 7.12 -11.19
CA GLN A 59 -5.16 6.88 -11.04
C GLN A 59 -5.76 6.09 -12.21
N GLU A 60 -5.25 6.26 -13.44
CA GLU A 60 -5.70 5.52 -14.62
C GLU A 60 -5.27 4.05 -14.58
N HIS A 61 -4.13 3.78 -13.94
CA HIS A 61 -3.54 2.45 -13.82
C HIS A 61 -3.79 1.80 -12.46
N LEU A 62 -4.58 2.43 -11.59
CA LEU A 62 -4.89 1.95 -10.24
C LEU A 62 -5.46 0.52 -10.22
N PRO A 63 -6.37 0.10 -11.12
CA PRO A 63 -6.86 -1.28 -11.16
C PRO A 63 -5.74 -2.31 -11.37
N PHE A 64 -4.82 -2.02 -12.28
CA PHE A 64 -3.69 -2.90 -12.58
C PHE A 64 -2.67 -2.90 -11.44
N PHE A 65 -2.40 -1.72 -10.86
CA PHE A 65 -1.56 -1.59 -9.67
C PHE A 65 -2.10 -2.38 -8.49
N CYS A 66 -3.41 -2.31 -8.22
CA CYS A 66 -4.03 -3.05 -7.12
C CYS A 66 -3.94 -4.57 -7.31
N ALA A 67 -4.15 -5.04 -8.53
CA ALA A 67 -4.03 -6.46 -8.86
C ALA A 67 -2.59 -6.97 -8.75
N SER A 68 -1.61 -6.21 -9.23
CA SER A 68 -0.19 -6.59 -9.14
C SER A 68 0.35 -6.49 -7.71
N ALA A 69 -0.10 -5.51 -6.93
CA ALA A 69 0.28 -5.31 -5.54
C ALA A 69 -0.48 -6.20 -4.54
N ASN A 70 -1.44 -7.01 -4.99
CA ASN A 70 -2.37 -7.75 -4.12
C ASN A 70 -3.03 -6.86 -3.05
N PHE A 71 -3.31 -5.60 -3.39
CA PHE A 71 -3.98 -4.65 -2.49
C PHE A 71 -5.49 -4.69 -2.66
N TYR A 72 -6.20 -4.54 -1.54
CA TYR A 72 -7.66 -4.43 -1.54
C TYR A 72 -8.06 -3.02 -2.00
N CYS A 73 -8.60 -2.90 -3.21
CA CYS A 73 -8.99 -1.61 -3.79
C CYS A 73 -10.50 -1.46 -3.91
N THR A 74 -11.05 -0.56 -3.09
CA THR A 74 -12.48 -0.29 -2.97
C THR A 74 -13.04 0.56 -4.13
N PHE A 75 -12.16 1.23 -4.87
CA PHE A 75 -12.51 2.10 -6.01
C PHE A 75 -12.75 1.32 -7.32
N LEU A 76 -12.46 0.02 -7.35
CA LEU A 76 -12.71 -0.85 -8.50
C LEU A 76 -14.18 -1.28 -8.57
N LYS A 77 -15.10 -0.31 -8.55
CA LYS A 77 -16.48 -0.59 -8.96
C LYS A 77 -16.48 -0.75 -10.48
N LYS A 78 -16.68 -2.00 -10.90
CA LYS A 78 -16.63 -2.49 -12.29
C LYS A 78 -17.15 -1.49 -13.32
N LYS A 79 -16.34 -1.21 -14.35
CA LYS A 79 -16.87 -1.25 -15.72
C LYS A 79 -16.66 -2.66 -16.25
N LYS A 80 -17.74 -3.28 -16.74
CA LYS A 80 -17.69 -4.57 -17.43
C LYS A 80 -16.64 -4.47 -18.55
N ALA A 81 -15.68 -5.39 -18.56
CA ALA A 81 -14.77 -5.56 -19.69
C ALA A 81 -15.63 -5.94 -20.91
N SER A 82 -15.79 -5.00 -21.86
CA SER A 82 -16.04 -5.39 -23.24
C SER A 82 -14.77 -6.08 -23.72
N ALA A 83 -14.94 -7.20 -24.41
CA ALA A 83 -13.90 -8.10 -24.87
C ALA A 83 -12.65 -7.38 -25.41
N PRO A 84 -11.44 -7.91 -25.18
CA PRO A 84 -10.24 -7.38 -25.82
C PRO A 84 -10.43 -7.44 -27.35
N ALA A 85 -10.23 -6.31 -28.03
CA ALA A 85 -10.15 -6.27 -29.48
C ALA A 85 -9.04 -7.26 -29.95
N PRO A 86 -9.25 -8.00 -31.05
CA PRO A 86 -8.23 -8.90 -31.56
C PRO A 86 -6.97 -8.10 -31.90
N VAL A 87 -5.86 -8.50 -31.29
CA VAL A 87 -4.53 -8.00 -31.64
C VAL A 87 -4.21 -8.53 -33.04
N PRO A 88 -3.82 -7.69 -34.02
CA PRO A 88 -3.33 -8.22 -35.28
C PRO A 88 -1.98 -8.89 -35.04
N ASP A 89 -1.95 -10.22 -35.12
CA ASP A 89 -0.71 -10.98 -35.28
C ASP A 89 -0.04 -10.53 -36.58
N SER A 90 1.04 -9.75 -36.45
CA SER A 90 1.92 -9.44 -37.57
C SER A 90 3.32 -9.14 -37.07
N PHE A 91 4.04 -10.21 -36.74
CA PHE A 91 5.48 -10.26 -36.93
C PHE A 91 5.78 -11.47 -37.84
N THR A 92 5.72 -11.22 -39.15
CA THR A 92 6.53 -11.72 -40.27
C THR A 92 5.70 -11.65 -41.54
#